data_AF-A0AAD1ELH2-F1
#
_entry.id   AF-A0AAD1ELH2-F1
#
_cell.length_a   1.000
_cell.length_b   1.000
_cell.length_c   1.000
_cell.angle_alpha   90.00
_cell.angle_beta   90.00
_cell.angle_gamma   90.00
#
_symmetry.space_group_name_H-M   'P 1'
#
loop_
_entity.id
_entity.type
_entity.pdbx_description
1 polymer ?
#
loop_
_entity_poly.entity_id
_entity_poly.type
_entity_poly.pdbx_seq_one_letter_code
_entity_poly.pdbx_strand_id
1 'polypeptide(L)'
;MSADAGRLLTRDEILSLLEEVADRLDARGVGVDAYIIGGLAMAVQLDARRVTADVDGLFQPWEEVRAVAEDLAAERGLPADWLNRRAWSFMAFDVDGDHEATEVQIGKMRVRVASPRVLLAMKIAAGRRKDTDDITALIRHLEIHDPQQVVDIAFDIFGDESMTLTDSRESIFWQASEAIRQAWDAPVTARPESTSGPARRPLDSPAATGGQFTSRDHGEPETSL
;
A
#
# COMPACT_ATOMS: atom_id res chain seq x y z
N MET A 1 8.72 15.39 26.56
CA MET A 1 9.01 15.05 25.16
C MET A 1 7.90 14.13 24.72
N SER A 2 6.87 14.71 24.09
CA SER A 2 5.70 13.95 23.65
C SER A 2 6.13 13.14 22.44
N ALA A 3 5.84 11.83 22.45
CA ALA A 3 5.96 10.99 21.28
C ALA A 3 5.10 11.62 20.17
N ASP A 4 5.77 12.14 19.13
CA ASP A 4 5.09 12.65 17.96
C ASP A 4 4.31 11.49 17.34
N ALA A 5 3.00 11.62 17.23
CA ALA A 5 2.18 10.65 16.53
C ALA A 5 2.58 10.79 15.05
N GLY A 6 3.59 10.01 14.66
CA GLY A 6 4.32 10.18 13.41
C GLY A 6 3.38 10.33 12.23
N ARG A 7 3.58 11.41 11.48
CA ARG A 7 2.85 11.69 10.24
C ARG A 7 2.89 10.45 9.35
N LEU A 8 1.71 9.96 8.96
CA LEU A 8 1.57 8.92 7.97
C LEU A 8 1.68 9.52 6.57
N LEU A 9 2.46 8.89 5.72
CA LEU A 9 2.71 9.30 4.34
C LEU A 9 2.02 8.33 3.39
N THR A 10 1.33 8.89 2.40
CA THR A 10 0.78 8.14 1.27
C THR A 10 1.90 7.69 0.33
N ARG A 11 1.61 6.69 -0.50
CA ARG A 11 2.53 6.26 -1.57
C ARG A 11 3.00 7.43 -2.43
N ASP A 12 2.08 8.28 -2.86
CA ASP A 12 2.40 9.37 -3.78
C ASP A 12 3.24 10.48 -3.10
N GLU A 13 2.99 10.77 -1.81
CA GLU A 13 3.87 11.65 -1.02
C GLU A 13 5.28 11.08 -0.90
N ILE A 14 5.40 9.78 -0.64
CA ILE A 14 6.71 9.13 -0.51
C ILE A 14 7.46 9.14 -1.84
N LEU A 15 6.79 8.83 -2.95
CA LEU A 15 7.41 8.87 -4.27
C LEU A 15 7.88 10.28 -4.62
N SER A 16 7.11 11.32 -4.27
CA SER A 16 7.52 12.71 -4.44
C SER A 16 8.73 13.09 -3.57
N LEU A 17 8.79 12.62 -2.31
CA LEU A 17 9.95 12.82 -1.44
C LEU A 17 11.19 12.10 -1.99
N LEU A 18 11.04 10.86 -2.48
CA LEU A 18 12.13 10.11 -3.10
C LEU A 18 12.62 10.75 -4.40
N GLU A 19 11.73 11.36 -5.18
CA GLU A 19 12.09 12.14 -6.37
C GLU A 19 12.91 13.37 -5.98
N GLU A 20 12.52 14.11 -4.94
CA GLU A 20 13.30 15.24 -4.45
C GLU A 20 14.68 14.82 -3.92
N VAL A 21 14.78 13.68 -3.23
CA VAL A 21 16.06 13.08 -2.82
C VAL A 21 16.91 12.74 -4.06
N ALA A 22 16.32 12.10 -5.06
CA ALA A 22 17.01 11.72 -6.29
C ALA A 22 17.55 12.94 -7.05
N ASP A 23 16.76 14.00 -7.17
CA ASP A 23 17.17 15.24 -7.85
C ASP A 23 18.32 15.95 -7.12
N ARG A 24 18.26 16.03 -5.79
CA ARG A 24 19.32 16.62 -4.96
C ARG A 24 20.64 15.85 -5.08
N LEU A 25 20.57 14.52 -5.22
CA LEU A 25 21.75 13.66 -5.38
C LEU A 25 22.29 13.72 -6.81
N ASP A 26 21.42 13.76 -7.82
CA ASP A 26 21.82 13.91 -9.21
C ASP A 26 22.52 15.26 -9.47
N ALA A 27 22.05 16.34 -8.85
CA ALA A 27 22.71 17.64 -8.90
C ALA A 27 24.15 17.61 -8.33
N ARG A 28 24.46 16.62 -7.50
CA ARG A 28 25.81 16.35 -6.95
C ARG A 28 26.59 15.31 -7.77
N GLY A 29 26.02 14.79 -8.86
CA GLY A 29 26.59 13.73 -9.68
C GLY A 29 26.55 12.34 -9.03
N VAL A 30 25.70 12.14 -8.02
CA VAL A 30 25.60 10.88 -7.28
C VAL A 30 24.45 10.05 -7.86
N GLY A 31 24.80 8.93 -8.50
CA GLY A 31 23.82 7.91 -8.92
C GLY A 31 23.40 7.05 -7.74
N VAL A 32 22.11 6.69 -7.67
CA VAL A 32 21.55 5.89 -6.58
C VAL A 32 20.84 4.66 -7.11
N ASP A 33 21.17 3.51 -6.51
CA ASP A 33 20.40 2.28 -6.60
C ASP A 33 19.70 2.02 -5.27
N ALA A 34 18.42 1.65 -5.33
CA ALA A 34 17.61 1.37 -4.16
C ALA A 34 16.86 0.04 -4.29
N TYR A 35 16.72 -0.67 -3.17
CA TYR A 35 15.84 -1.81 -3.01
C TYR A 35 14.91 -1.58 -1.82
N ILE A 36 13.62 -1.46 -2.08
CA ILE A 36 12.60 -1.04 -1.10
C ILE A 36 11.77 -2.23 -0.65
N ILE A 37 11.56 -2.30 0.68
CA ILE A 37 10.73 -3.30 1.35
C ILE A 37 9.69 -2.59 2.25
N GLY A 38 8.97 -3.35 3.07
CA GLY A 38 8.12 -2.79 4.12
C GLY A 38 6.86 -2.10 3.59
N GLY A 39 6.41 -1.05 4.29
CA GLY A 39 5.11 -0.41 4.07
C GLY A 39 4.94 0.19 2.66
N LEU A 40 5.99 0.83 2.14
CA LEU A 40 5.97 1.38 0.78
C LEU A 40 5.84 0.27 -0.27
N ALA A 41 6.59 -0.83 -0.11
CA ALA A 41 6.49 -1.97 -1.03
C ALA A 41 5.09 -2.60 -0.99
N MET A 42 4.48 -2.74 0.18
CA MET A 42 3.08 -3.19 0.32
C MET A 42 2.09 -2.24 -0.38
N ALA A 43 2.33 -0.93 -0.33
CA ALA A 43 1.48 0.06 -0.99
C ALA A 43 1.61 0.03 -2.53
N VAL A 44 2.81 -0.24 -3.04
CA VAL A 44 3.08 -0.41 -4.48
C VAL A 44 2.47 -1.70 -5.00
N GLN A 45 2.65 -2.82 -4.28
CA GLN A 45 2.25 -4.15 -4.74
C GLN A 45 0.75 -4.46 -4.56
N LEU A 46 0.11 -3.98 -3.49
CA LEU A 46 -1.25 -4.42 -3.12
C LEU A 46 -2.31 -3.32 -3.13
N ASP A 47 -2.09 -2.21 -2.42
CA ASP A 47 -3.09 -1.14 -2.31
C ASP A 47 -2.42 0.23 -2.12
N ALA A 48 -2.55 1.08 -3.15
CA ALA A 48 -2.04 2.44 -3.18
C ALA A 48 -2.57 3.35 -2.06
N ARG A 49 -3.71 3.00 -1.44
CA ARG A 49 -4.30 3.76 -0.33
C ARG A 49 -3.62 3.49 1.01
N ARG A 50 -2.72 2.49 1.08
CA ARG A 50 -1.90 2.27 2.27
C ARG A 50 -1.06 3.50 2.56
N VAL A 51 -0.92 3.80 3.84
CA VAL A 51 -0.04 4.84 4.35
C VAL A 51 1.01 4.20 5.26
N THR A 52 2.21 4.76 5.29
CA THR A 52 3.32 4.28 6.12
C THR A 52 4.01 5.46 6.80
N ALA A 53 4.61 5.21 7.95
CA ALA A 53 5.36 6.25 8.68
C ALA A 53 6.73 6.51 8.04
N ASP A 54 7.28 5.50 7.37
CA ASP A 54 8.64 5.50 6.86
C ASP A 54 8.80 4.61 5.61
N VAL A 55 10.00 4.70 5.03
CA VAL A 55 10.52 3.92 3.92
C VAL A 55 11.69 3.09 4.43
N ASP A 56 11.54 1.78 4.41
CA ASP A 56 12.62 0.82 4.65
C ASP A 56 13.24 0.38 3.32
N GLY A 57 14.55 0.54 3.17
CA GLY A 57 15.25 0.07 1.99
C GLY A 57 16.77 -0.02 2.14
N LEU A 58 17.40 -0.70 1.18
CA LEU A 58 18.82 -0.54 0.91
C LEU A 58 18.98 0.56 -0.13
N PHE A 59 19.87 1.51 0.14
CA PHE A 59 20.20 2.59 -0.78
C PHE A 59 21.72 2.65 -0.91
N GLN A 60 22.20 2.77 -2.15
CA GLN A 60 23.63 2.84 -2.46
C GLN A 60 23.90 4.07 -3.32
N PRO A 61 24.77 5.01 -2.88
CA PRO A 61 25.52 5.00 -1.62
C PRO A 61 24.70 5.52 -0.42
N TRP A 62 24.80 4.84 0.73
CA TRP A 62 23.93 5.10 1.89
C TRP A 62 24.16 6.45 2.57
N GLU A 63 25.41 6.88 2.77
CA GLU A 63 25.69 8.07 3.59
C GLU A 63 25.20 9.37 2.92
N GLU A 64 25.34 9.46 1.61
CA GLU A 64 24.86 10.58 0.80
C GLU A 64 23.34 10.61 0.77
N VAL A 65 22.69 9.44 0.58
CA VAL A 65 21.23 9.32 0.62
C VAL A 65 20.69 9.71 1.99
N ARG A 66 21.29 9.18 3.06
CA ARG A 66 20.91 9.50 4.45
C ARG A 66 21.03 10.99 4.74
N ALA A 67 22.15 11.63 4.37
CA ALA A 67 22.36 13.05 4.61
C ALA A 67 21.30 13.91 3.90
N VAL A 68 21.01 13.62 2.62
CA VAL A 68 19.98 14.35 1.87
C VAL A 68 18.58 14.11 2.44
N ALA A 69 18.28 12.89 2.86
CA ALA A 69 16.99 12.54 3.45
C ALA A 69 16.77 13.23 4.82
N GLU A 70 17.81 13.33 5.64
CA GLU A 70 17.79 14.04 6.93
C GLU A 70 17.60 15.55 6.75
N ASP A 71 18.30 16.16 5.78
CA ASP A 71 18.13 17.57 5.42
C ASP A 71 16.68 17.85 4.97
N LEU A 72 16.16 17.01 4.06
CA LEU A 72 14.78 17.12 3.57
C LEU A 72 13.77 16.91 4.71
N ALA A 73 14.05 16.00 5.65
CA ALA A 73 13.19 15.79 6.81
C ALA A 73 13.07 17.05 7.66
N ALA A 74 14.20 17.72 7.93
CA ALA A 74 14.22 18.96 8.69
C ALA A 74 13.44 20.09 7.98
N GLU A 75 13.56 20.20 6.65
CA GLU A 75 12.83 21.19 5.85
C GLU A 75 11.32 20.94 5.81
N ARG A 76 10.89 19.68 5.79
CA ARG A 76 9.49 19.27 5.65
C ARG A 76 8.78 18.97 6.96
N GLY A 77 9.50 19.03 8.09
CA GLY A 77 8.98 18.65 9.40
C GLY A 77 8.64 17.16 9.49
N LEU A 78 9.42 16.30 8.84
CA LEU A 78 9.29 14.85 8.91
C LEU A 78 10.20 14.28 10.01
N PRO A 79 9.90 13.09 10.54
CA PRO A 79 10.86 12.34 11.36
C PRO A 79 12.17 12.15 10.60
N ALA A 80 13.32 12.33 11.26
CA ALA A 80 14.63 12.20 10.62
C ALA A 80 14.87 10.79 10.04
N ASP A 81 14.17 9.77 10.57
CA ASP A 81 14.24 8.38 10.15
C ASP A 81 13.13 7.96 9.17
N TRP A 82 12.44 8.92 8.53
CA TRP A 82 11.40 8.63 7.51
C TRP A 82 11.94 7.80 6.33
N LEU A 83 13.24 7.86 6.06
CA LEU A 83 13.95 6.97 5.13
C LEU A 83 15.06 6.27 5.92
N ASN A 84 15.00 4.95 6.03
CA ASN A 84 15.94 4.19 6.85
C ASN A 84 16.22 2.79 6.29
N ARG A 85 17.19 2.10 6.91
CA ARG A 85 17.59 0.73 6.57
C ARG A 85 17.37 -0.25 7.74
N ARG A 86 16.47 0.07 8.67
CA ARG A 86 16.37 -0.67 9.95
C ARG A 86 16.02 -2.13 9.75
N ALA A 87 15.16 -2.43 8.79
CA ALA A 87 14.79 -3.79 8.45
C ALA A 87 15.99 -4.67 8.02
N TRP A 88 17.09 -4.08 7.56
CA TRP A 88 18.29 -4.79 7.08
C TRP A 88 19.29 -5.13 8.17
N SER A 89 19.23 -4.48 9.34
CA SER A 89 20.17 -4.72 10.45
C SER A 89 20.09 -6.14 11.03
N PHE A 90 19.02 -6.88 10.73
CA PHE A 90 18.73 -8.20 11.29
C PHE A 90 18.42 -9.23 10.19
N MET A 91 18.63 -8.89 8.92
CA MET A 91 18.21 -9.70 7.78
C MET A 91 19.41 -10.11 6.92
N ALA A 92 19.57 -11.41 6.71
CA ALA A 92 20.44 -11.97 5.69
C ALA A 92 19.58 -12.31 4.47
N PHE A 93 19.60 -11.43 3.47
CA PHE A 93 18.82 -11.57 2.23
C PHE A 93 19.60 -11.01 1.04
N ASP A 94 19.64 -11.78 -0.05
CA ASP A 94 20.23 -11.36 -1.32
C ASP A 94 19.16 -10.70 -2.20
N VAL A 95 19.28 -9.37 -2.36
CA VAL A 95 18.35 -8.59 -3.20
C VAL A 95 18.39 -8.98 -4.66
N ASP A 96 19.50 -9.54 -5.15
CA ASP A 96 19.60 -9.96 -6.54
C ASP A 96 18.87 -11.28 -6.81
N GLY A 97 18.54 -12.03 -5.75
CA GLY A 97 17.66 -13.19 -5.80
C GLY A 97 16.19 -12.87 -6.02
N ASP A 98 15.74 -11.61 -5.83
CA ASP A 98 14.36 -11.22 -6.12
C ASP A 98 14.17 -10.87 -7.60
N HIS A 99 14.04 -11.89 -8.43
CA HIS A 99 13.83 -11.74 -9.87
C HIS A 99 12.45 -11.21 -10.26
N GLU A 100 11.49 -11.18 -9.33
CA GLU A 100 10.14 -10.65 -9.52
C GLU A 100 9.97 -9.22 -8.97
N ALA A 101 11.06 -8.61 -8.49
CA ALA A 101 11.05 -7.24 -8.01
C ALA A 101 10.53 -6.28 -9.09
N THR A 102 9.66 -5.35 -8.69
CA THR A 102 9.15 -4.33 -9.61
C THR A 102 10.18 -3.24 -9.79
N GLU A 103 10.61 -3.00 -11.02
CA GLU A 103 11.50 -1.89 -11.36
C GLU A 103 10.71 -0.58 -11.49
N VAL A 104 11.15 0.45 -10.77
CA VAL A 104 10.59 1.80 -10.78
C VAL A 104 11.74 2.78 -10.96
N GLN A 105 11.60 3.68 -11.93
CA GLN A 105 12.54 4.79 -12.10
C GLN A 105 11.99 6.02 -11.37
N ILE A 106 12.76 6.60 -10.45
CA ILE A 106 12.42 7.83 -9.72
C ILE A 106 13.52 8.86 -9.98
N GLY A 107 13.26 9.87 -10.81
CA GLY A 107 14.32 10.75 -11.32
C GLY A 107 15.44 9.92 -11.97
N LYS A 108 16.69 10.08 -11.50
CA LYS A 108 17.82 9.21 -11.89
C LYS A 108 18.08 8.02 -10.95
N MET A 109 17.31 7.88 -9.88
CA MET A 109 17.38 6.75 -8.97
C MET A 109 16.71 5.52 -9.58
N ARG A 110 17.45 4.41 -9.68
CA ARG A 110 16.88 3.11 -10.03
C ARG A 110 16.37 2.46 -8.76
N VAL A 111 15.09 2.13 -8.73
CA VAL A 111 14.44 1.53 -7.56
C VAL A 111 13.89 0.17 -7.93
N ARG A 112 14.26 -0.85 -7.15
CA ARG A 112 13.60 -2.15 -7.15
C ARG A 112 12.70 -2.24 -5.93
N VAL A 113 11.44 -2.61 -6.12
CA VAL A 113 10.48 -2.82 -5.04
C VAL A 113 10.27 -4.31 -4.87
N ALA A 114 10.45 -4.80 -3.64
CA ALA A 114 10.36 -6.22 -3.33
C ALA A 114 9.05 -6.85 -3.84
N SER A 115 9.17 -8.05 -4.40
CA SER A 115 8.03 -8.82 -4.88
C SER A 115 7.10 -9.24 -3.74
N PRO A 116 5.81 -9.50 -4.04
CA PRO A 116 4.88 -10.00 -3.01
C PRO A 116 5.36 -11.28 -2.33
N ARG A 117 6.09 -12.16 -3.04
CA ARG A 117 6.69 -13.39 -2.46
C ARG A 117 7.75 -13.06 -1.40
N VAL A 118 8.65 -12.13 -1.71
CA VAL A 118 9.67 -11.65 -0.75
C VAL A 118 9.03 -10.96 0.44
N LEU A 119 8.04 -10.10 0.21
CA LEU A 119 7.29 -9.45 1.29
C LEU A 119 6.60 -10.49 2.20
N LEU A 120 6.01 -11.54 1.64
CA LEU A 120 5.38 -12.61 2.41
C LEU A 120 6.41 -13.33 3.28
N ALA A 121 7.54 -13.76 2.70
CA ALA A 121 8.61 -14.40 3.45
C ALA A 121 9.11 -13.50 4.60
N MET A 122 9.36 -12.22 4.34
CA MET A 122 9.80 -11.26 5.36
C MET A 122 8.79 -11.11 6.50
N LYS A 123 7.49 -11.11 6.19
CA LYS A 123 6.43 -10.99 7.20
C LYS A 123 6.30 -12.26 8.04
N ILE A 124 6.45 -13.42 7.42
CA ILE A 124 6.51 -14.72 8.11
C ILE A 124 7.72 -14.76 9.05
N ALA A 125 8.92 -14.46 8.55
CA ALA A 125 10.15 -14.45 9.33
C ALA A 125 10.09 -13.46 10.51
N ALA A 126 9.44 -12.31 10.34
CA ALA A 126 9.26 -11.35 11.43
C ALA A 126 8.34 -11.87 12.55
N GLY A 127 7.33 -12.70 12.22
CA GLY A 127 6.48 -13.36 13.22
C GLY A 127 5.67 -12.45 14.14
N ARG A 128 5.55 -11.14 13.85
CA ARG A 128 4.91 -10.18 14.76
C ARG A 128 3.40 -10.18 14.56
N ARG A 129 2.65 -10.01 15.65
CA ARG A 129 1.17 -9.88 15.62
C ARG A 129 0.66 -8.79 14.65
N LYS A 130 1.41 -7.70 14.49
CA LYS A 130 1.04 -6.60 13.57
C LYS A 130 1.15 -7.00 12.09
N ASP A 131 1.90 -8.05 11.77
CA ASP A 131 2.13 -8.50 10.40
C ASP A 131 1.00 -9.44 9.90
N THR A 132 0.06 -9.86 10.77
CA THR A 132 -1.05 -10.78 10.42
C THR A 132 -1.92 -10.28 9.25
N ASP A 133 -2.31 -9.00 9.26
CA ASP A 133 -3.15 -8.43 8.20
C ASP A 133 -2.39 -8.33 6.88
N ASP A 134 -1.08 -8.04 6.94
CA ASP A 134 -0.21 -8.00 5.77
C ASP A 134 0.00 -9.39 5.18
N ILE A 135 0.25 -10.41 6.02
CA ILE A 135 0.37 -11.82 5.59
C ILE A 135 -0.92 -12.26 4.90
N THR A 136 -2.08 -11.97 5.51
CA THR A 136 -3.39 -12.31 4.94
C THR A 136 -3.62 -11.62 3.60
N ALA A 137 -3.26 -10.34 3.48
CA ALA A 137 -3.37 -9.60 2.22
C ALA A 137 -2.46 -10.18 1.13
N LEU A 138 -1.23 -10.57 1.48
CA LEU A 138 -0.28 -11.19 0.56
C LEU A 138 -0.73 -12.59 0.12
N ILE A 139 -1.25 -13.40 1.03
CA ILE A 139 -1.84 -14.71 0.71
C ILE A 139 -2.98 -14.57 -0.30
N ARG A 140 -3.87 -13.60 -0.11
CA ARG A 140 -4.95 -13.31 -1.08
C ARG A 140 -4.42 -12.84 -2.42
N HIS A 141 -3.43 -11.94 -2.42
CA HIS A 141 -2.85 -11.39 -3.64
C HIS A 141 -2.10 -12.46 -4.46
N LEU A 142 -1.39 -13.36 -3.79
CA LEU A 142 -0.67 -14.48 -4.39
C LEU A 142 -1.57 -15.70 -4.66
N GLU A 143 -2.86 -15.63 -4.32
CA GLU A 143 -3.84 -16.71 -4.47
C GLU A 143 -3.39 -18.04 -3.81
N ILE A 144 -2.75 -17.94 -2.65
CA ILE A 144 -2.25 -19.10 -1.91
C ILE A 144 -3.38 -19.72 -1.09
N HIS A 145 -3.64 -21.01 -1.33
CA HIS A 145 -4.65 -21.80 -0.61
C HIS A 145 -4.06 -22.93 0.24
N ASP A 146 -2.76 -23.21 0.10
CA ASP A 146 -2.06 -24.28 0.82
C ASP A 146 -1.00 -23.69 1.77
N PRO A 147 -1.08 -23.95 3.09
CA PRO A 147 -0.09 -23.46 4.05
C PRO A 147 1.33 -23.90 3.72
N GLN A 148 1.50 -25.07 3.09
CA GLN A 148 2.81 -25.58 2.71
C GLN A 148 3.51 -24.66 1.70
N GLN A 149 2.76 -24.01 0.80
CA GLN A 149 3.34 -23.05 -0.16
C GLN A 149 3.95 -21.85 0.55
N VAL A 150 3.35 -21.37 1.65
CA VAL A 150 3.92 -20.26 2.43
C VAL A 150 5.22 -20.67 3.12
N VAL A 151 5.26 -21.89 3.66
CA VAL A 151 6.49 -22.47 4.23
C VAL A 151 7.57 -22.53 3.16
N ASP A 152 7.27 -23.13 2.01
CA ASP A 152 8.24 -23.29 0.93
C ASP A 152 8.76 -21.94 0.43
N ILE A 153 7.89 -20.94 0.24
CA ILE A 153 8.29 -19.57 -0.10
C ILE A 153 9.28 -19.00 0.92
N ALA A 154 9.00 -19.12 2.22
CA ALA A 154 9.87 -18.56 3.25
C ALA A 154 11.27 -19.22 3.24
N PHE A 155 11.32 -20.55 3.11
CA PHE A 155 12.57 -21.31 3.09
C PHE A 155 13.33 -21.18 1.76
N ASP A 156 12.65 -21.05 0.63
CA ASP A 156 13.29 -20.80 -0.67
C ASP A 156 14.00 -19.43 -0.67
N ILE A 157 13.39 -18.43 -0.02
CA ILE A 157 13.91 -17.06 0.01
C ILE A 157 15.07 -16.90 1.00
N PHE A 158 14.96 -17.46 2.21
CA PHE A 158 15.97 -17.26 3.25
C PHE A 158 16.97 -18.41 3.36
N GLY A 159 16.60 -19.61 2.94
CA GLY A 159 17.35 -20.85 3.17
C GLY A 159 17.08 -21.47 4.54
N ASP A 160 17.26 -22.80 4.64
CA ASP A 160 17.03 -23.56 5.87
C ASP A 160 18.01 -23.23 7.02
N GLU A 161 19.19 -22.68 6.70
CA GLU A 161 20.20 -22.29 7.69
C GLU A 161 20.20 -20.78 7.99
N SER A 162 19.15 -20.06 7.56
CA SER A 162 19.07 -18.62 7.75
C SER A 162 18.97 -18.21 9.21
N MET A 163 19.73 -17.18 9.59
CA MET A 163 19.55 -16.50 10.88
C MET A 163 18.33 -15.56 10.89
N THR A 164 17.70 -15.31 9.74
CA THR A 164 16.49 -14.48 9.63
C THR A 164 15.23 -15.31 9.84
N LEU A 165 15.19 -16.53 9.30
CA LEU A 165 14.07 -17.46 9.45
C LEU A 165 14.34 -18.40 10.63
N THR A 166 14.09 -17.92 11.86
CA THR A 166 14.42 -18.67 13.08
C THR A 166 13.38 -19.72 13.47
N ASP A 167 12.16 -19.58 12.97
CA ASP A 167 11.06 -20.49 13.27
C ASP A 167 11.16 -21.79 12.46
N SER A 168 10.76 -22.90 13.06
CA SER A 168 10.74 -24.18 12.37
C SER A 168 9.68 -24.20 11.25
N ARG A 169 9.88 -25.08 10.25
CA ARG A 169 8.87 -25.36 9.21
C ARG A 169 7.49 -25.64 9.79
N GLU A 170 7.42 -26.36 10.91
CA GLU A 170 6.16 -26.66 11.61
C GLU A 170 5.52 -25.41 12.22
N SER A 171 6.31 -24.54 12.87
CA SER A 171 5.82 -23.26 13.42
C SER A 171 5.22 -22.39 12.32
N ILE A 172 5.96 -22.24 11.21
CA ILE A 172 5.52 -21.45 10.05
C ILE A 172 4.29 -22.07 9.41
N PHE A 173 4.21 -23.40 9.32
CA PHE A 173 3.02 -24.09 8.81
C PHE A 173 1.77 -23.73 9.63
N TRP A 174 1.88 -23.69 10.97
CA TRP A 174 0.77 -23.28 11.83
C TRP A 174 0.38 -21.82 11.65
N GLN A 175 1.37 -20.93 11.56
CA GLN A 175 1.15 -19.52 11.27
C GLN A 175 0.44 -19.33 9.91
N ALA A 176 0.92 -20.02 8.87
CA ALA A 176 0.36 -19.98 7.52
C ALA A 176 -1.06 -20.56 7.48
N SER A 177 -1.31 -21.65 8.21
CA SER A 177 -2.64 -22.28 8.31
C SER A 177 -3.67 -21.32 8.87
N GLU A 178 -3.32 -20.61 9.94
CA GLU A 178 -4.20 -19.61 10.54
C GLU A 178 -4.41 -18.42 9.60
N ALA A 179 -3.37 -17.95 8.92
CA ALA A 179 -3.47 -16.85 7.97
C ALA A 179 -4.33 -17.21 6.73
N ILE A 180 -4.25 -18.45 6.23
CA ILE A 180 -5.10 -18.96 5.13
C ILE A 180 -6.55 -19.02 5.56
N ARG A 181 -6.83 -19.52 6.77
CA ARG A 181 -8.18 -19.52 7.35
C ARG A 181 -8.74 -18.10 7.44
N GLN A 182 -7.92 -17.12 7.84
CA GLN A 182 -8.33 -15.71 7.87
C GLN A 182 -8.51 -15.12 6.47
N ALA A 183 -7.70 -15.54 5.50
CA ALA A 183 -7.78 -15.08 4.12
C ALA A 183 -9.07 -15.54 3.43
N TRP A 184 -9.47 -16.79 3.62
CA TRP A 184 -10.51 -17.44 2.79
C TRP A 184 -11.77 -17.86 3.54
N ASP A 185 -11.67 -18.18 4.84
CA ASP A 185 -12.81 -18.67 5.64
C ASP A 185 -13.44 -17.61 6.53
N ALA A 186 -12.80 -16.44 6.69
CA ALA A 186 -13.42 -15.32 7.37
C ALA A 186 -14.65 -14.85 6.56
N PRO A 187 -15.84 -14.69 7.18
CA PRO A 187 -17.00 -14.17 6.47
C PRO A 187 -16.64 -12.79 5.90
N VAL A 188 -16.81 -12.62 4.59
CA VAL A 188 -16.63 -11.34 3.90
C VAL A 188 -17.48 -10.31 4.64
N THR A 189 -16.85 -9.47 5.47
CA THR A 189 -17.52 -8.33 6.06
C THR A 189 -17.94 -7.45 4.90
N ALA A 190 -19.25 -7.24 4.78
CA ALA A 190 -19.89 -6.59 3.64
C ALA A 190 -19.19 -5.28 3.26
N ARG A 191 -19.08 -5.05 1.95
CA ARG A 191 -18.73 -3.76 1.34
C ARG A 191 -19.52 -2.65 2.05
N PRO A 192 -18.93 -1.51 2.43
CA PRO A 192 -19.75 -0.41 2.92
C PRO A 192 -20.72 -0.02 1.80
N GLU A 193 -22.02 -0.19 2.07
CA GLU A 193 -23.06 0.23 1.16
C GLU A 193 -22.88 1.73 0.90
N SER A 194 -22.75 2.08 -0.38
CA SER A 194 -22.91 3.47 -0.82
C SER A 194 -24.28 3.92 -0.37
N THR A 195 -24.33 4.94 0.47
CA THR A 195 -25.54 5.62 0.90
C THR A 195 -26.28 6.20 -0.30
N SER A 196 -27.16 5.42 -0.91
CA SER A 196 -28.24 5.95 -1.74
C SER A 196 -29.27 6.58 -0.80
N GLY A 197 -29.41 7.91 -0.90
CA GLY A 197 -30.27 8.74 -0.07
C GLY A 197 -31.75 8.35 -0.05
N PRO A 198 -32.56 9.00 0.80
CA PRO A 198 -33.88 8.51 1.18
C PRO A 198 -34.83 8.46 -0.01
N ALA A 199 -35.55 7.33 -0.11
CA ALA A 199 -36.62 7.09 -1.05
C ALA A 199 -37.64 8.24 -1.02
N ARG A 200 -37.81 8.91 -2.17
CA ARG A 200 -38.96 9.80 -2.39
C ARG A 200 -40.23 8.95 -2.46
N ARG A 201 -41.26 9.36 -1.71
CA ARG A 201 -42.61 8.79 -1.80
C ARG A 201 -43.14 8.87 -3.24
N PRO A 202 -43.98 7.92 -3.69
CA PRO A 202 -44.72 8.07 -4.93
C PRO A 202 -45.69 9.25 -4.81
N LEU A 203 -45.67 10.14 -5.81
CA LEU A 203 -46.72 11.11 -6.05
C LEU A 203 -47.92 10.36 -6.64
N ASP A 204 -49.03 10.33 -5.90
CA ASP A 204 -50.33 9.96 -6.45
C ASP A 204 -50.67 10.92 -7.61
N SER A 205 -50.87 10.35 -8.79
CA SER A 205 -51.46 11.06 -9.93
C SER A 205 -52.98 10.92 -9.86
N PRO A 206 -53.78 12.00 -9.94
CA PRO A 206 -55.22 11.89 -10.03
C PRO A 206 -55.64 11.57 -11.48
N ALA A 207 -56.48 10.56 -11.62
CA ALA A 207 -57.18 10.25 -12.85
C ALA A 207 -58.24 11.31 -13.15
N ALA A 208 -58.26 11.75 -14.40
CA ALA A 208 -59.25 12.64 -14.98
C ALA A 208 -60.64 11.99 -15.04
N THR A 209 -61.70 12.76 -14.73
CA THR A 209 -63.04 12.52 -15.27
C THR A 209 -63.82 13.83 -15.31
N GLY A 210 -64.45 14.10 -16.46
CA GLY A 210 -65.60 15.00 -16.54
C GLY A 210 -65.34 16.33 -17.24
N GLY A 211 -65.58 16.36 -18.55
CA GLY A 211 -65.76 17.61 -19.28
C GLY A 211 -67.16 18.21 -19.10
N GLN A 212 -67.25 19.54 -19.20
CA GLN A 212 -68.18 20.29 -20.06
C GLN A 212 -68.11 21.81 -19.76
N PHE A 213 -68.50 22.59 -20.77
CA PHE A 213 -68.91 24.02 -20.77
C PHE A 213 -67.88 25.15 -21.05
N THR A 214 -67.72 25.41 -22.35
CA THR A 214 -67.78 26.69 -23.12
C THR A 214 -67.62 28.08 -22.45
N SER A 215 -66.70 28.88 -22.99
CA SER A 215 -66.92 30.19 -23.69
C SER A 215 -65.54 30.87 -23.90
N ARG A 216 -65.14 31.25 -25.13
CA ARG A 216 -65.18 32.61 -25.72
C ARG A 216 -64.56 33.68 -24.82
N ASP A 217 -63.74 34.65 -25.24
CA ASP A 217 -63.10 35.10 -26.49
C ASP A 217 -62.21 36.32 -26.08
N HIS A 218 -61.42 36.86 -27.00
CA HIS A 218 -60.57 38.08 -26.96
C HIS A 218 -59.12 37.86 -26.45
N GLY A 219 -58.07 38.00 -27.26
CA GLY A 219 -57.68 39.18 -28.06
C GLY A 219 -56.74 40.01 -27.16
N GLU A 220 -55.46 40.28 -27.44
CA GLU A 220 -54.70 40.64 -28.63
C GLU A 220 -53.18 40.46 -28.33
N PRO A 221 -52.29 40.59 -29.32
CA PRO A 221 -50.85 40.37 -29.18
C PRO A 221 -50.08 41.68 -28.99
N GLU A 222 -48.92 41.66 -28.31
CA GLU A 222 -47.83 42.56 -28.68
C GLU A 222 -46.46 41.89 -28.60
N THR A 223 -45.67 42.29 -29.59
CA THR A 223 -44.42 41.78 -30.12
C THR A 223 -43.18 42.26 -29.38
N SER A 224 -42.18 41.37 -29.42
CA SER A 224 -40.76 41.62 -29.70
C SER A 224 -39.85 42.41 -28.75
N LEU A 225 -38.74 41.69 -28.48
CA LEU A 225 -37.35 42.11 -28.27
C LEU A 225 -36.95 42.62 -26.88
#